data_AF-E4YEC4-F1
#
_entry.id   AF-E4YEC4-F1
#
_cell.length_a   1.000
_cell.length_b   1.000
_cell.length_c   1.000
_cell.angle_alpha   90.00
_cell.angle_beta   90.00
_cell.angle_gamma   90.00
#
_symmetry.space_group_name_H-M   'P 1'
#
loop_
_entity.id
_entity.type
_entity.pdbx_description
1 polymer ?
#
loop_
_entity_poly.entity_id
_entity_poly.type
_entity_poly.pdbx_seq_one_letter_code
_entity_poly.pdbx_strand_id
1 'polypeptide(L)'
;MKLFEDDKGANCTTFIKMLHESDLKKQTNMAFDFTKFILYANKKMSKLIGDDIVWNFVFGNAADIPTFWSHLLACYCCLEDQLQHARIIFILKNAHEHGLVGIIEKAVRGLSSSNSATRTYQAIKLIIELMASKDAVRQAVDSDSEIIRSVKNGLKWLKLNLADAPTGHSHDLASGNDLMRTASAENICSIGNELFEAASEPDTVSSTNSGTSESSSRYEPASK
;
A
#
# COMPACT_ATOMS: atom_id res chain seq x y z
N MET A 1 -14.90 3.47 32.94
CA MET A 1 -13.52 3.52 32.44
C MET A 1 -13.45 4.60 31.36
N LYS A 2 -13.10 5.84 31.74
CA LYS A 2 -13.09 7.05 30.88
C LYS A 2 -11.65 7.41 30.44
N LEU A 3 -10.88 6.45 29.92
CA LEU A 3 -9.48 6.66 29.52
C LEU A 3 -9.32 7.12 28.05
N PHE A 4 -10.41 7.24 27.29
CA PHE A 4 -10.38 7.51 25.85
C PHE A 4 -11.27 8.69 25.40
N GLU A 5 -11.74 9.52 26.35
CA GLU A 5 -12.57 10.72 26.05
C GLU A 5 -11.74 11.96 25.69
N ASP A 6 -10.41 11.85 25.55
CA ASP A 6 -9.63 12.99 25.06
C ASP A 6 -9.84 13.10 23.54
N ASP A 7 -10.63 14.08 23.13
CA ASP A 7 -11.19 14.23 21.78
C ASP A 7 -10.15 14.32 20.65
N LYS A 8 -8.86 14.37 21.00
CA LYS A 8 -7.71 14.48 20.12
C LYS A 8 -6.99 13.16 19.84
N GLY A 9 -7.25 12.09 20.59
CA GLY A 9 -6.63 10.77 20.40
C GLY A 9 -5.09 10.69 20.36
N ALA A 10 -4.40 11.78 20.77
CA ALA A 10 -2.95 11.94 20.70
C ALA A 10 -2.14 10.92 21.54
N ASN A 11 -2.81 10.10 22.35
CA ASN A 11 -2.18 9.15 23.25
C ASN A 11 -2.24 7.70 22.76
N CYS A 12 -3.04 7.38 21.73
CA CYS A 12 -3.28 5.99 21.36
C CYS A 12 -2.13 5.40 20.54
N THR A 13 -1.69 6.07 19.47
CA THR A 13 -0.56 5.62 18.64
C THR A 13 0.75 5.59 19.43
N THR A 14 0.96 6.58 20.30
CA THR A 14 2.09 6.60 21.25
C THR A 14 2.07 5.38 22.18
N PHE A 15 0.90 5.01 22.71
CA PHE A 15 0.76 3.83 23.55
C PHE A 15 0.99 2.53 22.78
N ILE A 16 0.48 2.43 21.56
CA ILE A 16 0.76 1.30 20.64
C ILE A 16 2.27 1.21 20.39
N LYS A 17 2.95 2.34 20.13
CA LYS A 17 4.40 2.39 19.94
C LYS A 17 5.14 1.89 21.18
N MET A 18 4.79 2.37 22.37
CA MET A 18 5.38 1.91 23.63
C MET A 18 5.19 0.41 23.85
N LEU A 19 3.99 -0.13 23.56
CA LEU A 19 3.72 -1.57 23.64
C LEU A 19 4.63 -2.33 22.67
N HIS A 20 4.69 -1.94 21.41
CA HIS A 20 5.55 -2.58 20.40
C HIS A 20 7.04 -2.52 20.79
N GLU A 21 7.53 -1.39 21.31
CA GLU A 21 8.92 -1.24 21.76
C GLU A 21 9.25 -2.09 23.00
N SER A 22 8.28 -2.28 23.90
CA SER A 22 8.43 -3.14 25.08
C SER A 22 8.39 -4.63 24.73
N ASP A 23 7.62 -4.99 23.71
CA ASP A 23 7.35 -6.36 23.26
C ASP A 23 8.44 -6.87 22.30
N LEU A 24 9.24 -6.00 21.68
CA LEU A 24 10.47 -6.42 20.99
C LEU A 24 11.44 -7.18 21.92
N LYS A 25 11.28 -7.09 23.26
CA LYS A 25 12.06 -7.85 24.24
C LYS A 25 11.39 -9.15 24.71
N LYS A 26 10.12 -9.40 24.40
CA LYS A 26 9.35 -10.60 24.81
C LYS A 26 8.34 -10.94 23.72
N GLN A 27 8.37 -12.14 23.14
CA GLN A 27 7.45 -12.60 22.09
C GLN A 27 5.99 -12.78 22.57
N THR A 28 5.34 -11.74 23.06
CA THR A 28 3.94 -11.78 23.50
C THR A 28 3.11 -10.91 22.58
N ASN A 29 2.44 -11.49 21.58
CA ASN A 29 1.55 -10.84 20.57
C ASN A 29 0.52 -9.78 21.07
N MET A 30 0.50 -9.43 22.35
CA MET A 30 -0.23 -8.37 23.02
C MET A 30 -0.21 -7.03 22.27
N ALA A 31 0.92 -6.57 21.72
CA ALA A 31 0.95 -5.30 20.99
C ALA A 31 0.10 -5.36 19.70
N PHE A 32 0.17 -6.49 19.01
CA PHE A 32 -0.61 -6.77 17.81
C PHE A 32 -2.10 -6.95 18.12
N ASP A 33 -2.42 -7.73 19.16
CA ASP A 33 -3.80 -7.96 19.59
C ASP A 33 -4.46 -6.68 20.11
N PHE A 34 -3.70 -5.85 20.83
CA PHE A 34 -4.17 -4.54 21.28
C PHE A 34 -4.43 -3.61 20.09
N THR A 35 -3.52 -3.57 19.11
CA THR A 35 -3.71 -2.79 17.88
C THR A 35 -4.98 -3.21 17.15
N LYS A 36 -5.20 -4.52 16.95
CA LYS A 36 -6.43 -5.06 16.36
C LYS A 36 -7.67 -4.63 17.14
N PHE A 37 -7.64 -4.75 18.47
CA PHE A 37 -8.74 -4.34 19.33
C PHE A 37 -9.10 -2.87 19.13
N ILE A 38 -8.11 -1.97 19.12
CA ILE A 38 -8.34 -0.53 18.94
C ILE A 38 -8.95 -0.24 17.56
N LEU A 39 -8.41 -0.84 16.52
CA LEU A 39 -8.88 -0.66 15.14
C LEU A 39 -10.33 -1.13 14.97
N TYR A 40 -10.70 -2.25 15.60
CA TYR A 40 -12.04 -2.82 15.55
C TYR A 40 -13.04 -2.05 16.42
N ALA A 41 -12.68 -1.76 17.67
CA ALA A 41 -13.62 -1.26 18.67
C ALA A 41 -13.95 0.24 18.51
N ASN A 42 -13.09 1.03 17.87
CA ASN A 42 -13.26 2.48 17.83
C ASN A 42 -12.89 3.07 16.46
N LYS A 43 -13.91 3.34 15.63
CA LYS A 43 -13.75 3.95 14.29
C LYS A 43 -13.01 5.29 14.32
N LYS A 44 -13.25 6.13 15.34
CA LYS A 44 -12.57 7.43 15.51
C LYS A 44 -11.07 7.22 15.77
N MET A 45 -10.72 6.26 16.64
CA MET A 45 -9.32 5.88 16.87
C MET A 45 -8.67 5.28 15.62
N SER A 46 -9.39 4.41 14.90
CA SER A 46 -8.90 3.86 13.62
C SER A 46 -8.58 4.96 12.62
N LYS A 47 -9.40 6.02 12.52
CA LYS A 47 -9.07 7.15 11.65
C LYS A 47 -7.79 7.86 12.12
N LEU A 48 -7.70 8.17 13.42
CA LEU A 48 -6.55 8.89 13.99
C LEU A 48 -5.23 8.11 13.86
N ILE A 49 -5.26 6.79 14.05
CA ILE A 49 -4.11 5.92 13.76
C ILE A 49 -3.73 6.01 12.28
N GLY A 50 -4.73 6.01 11.39
CA GLY A 50 -4.49 6.20 9.96
C GLY A 50 -3.84 7.55 9.64
N ASP A 51 -4.33 8.63 10.26
CA ASP A 51 -3.76 9.98 10.13
C ASP A 51 -2.30 10.01 10.61
N ASP A 52 -1.99 9.38 11.75
CA ASP A 52 -0.63 9.28 12.28
C ASP A 52 0.31 8.47 11.38
N ILE A 53 -0.16 7.35 10.83
CA ILE A 53 0.61 6.55 9.86
C ILE A 53 0.97 7.43 8.67
N VAL A 54 -0.04 8.09 8.06
CA VAL A 54 0.17 8.95 6.90
C VAL A 54 1.13 10.09 7.23
N TRP A 55 0.92 10.77 8.36
CA TRP A 55 1.78 11.86 8.79
C TRP A 55 3.25 11.42 8.95
N ASN A 56 3.49 10.23 9.51
CA ASN A 56 4.86 9.74 9.71
C ASN A 56 5.53 9.28 8.41
N PHE A 57 4.77 8.75 7.45
CA PHE A 57 5.29 8.46 6.11
C PHE A 57 5.65 9.74 5.34
N VAL A 58 4.88 10.81 5.50
CA VAL A 58 5.11 12.09 4.80
C VAL A 58 6.19 12.93 5.48
N PHE A 59 6.10 13.11 6.80
CA PHE A 59 6.86 14.10 7.57
C PHE A 59 7.77 13.48 8.63
N GLY A 60 7.51 12.24 9.03
CA GLY A 60 8.29 11.55 10.06
C GLY A 60 9.75 11.27 9.67
N ASN A 61 10.53 10.83 10.65
CA ASN A 61 11.91 10.42 10.42
C ASN A 61 11.95 9.20 9.50
N ALA A 62 12.68 9.31 8.38
CA ALA A 62 12.75 8.24 7.38
C ALA A 62 13.33 6.93 7.95
N ALA A 63 14.20 7.02 8.97
CA ALA A 63 14.78 5.86 9.64
C ALA A 63 13.75 5.04 10.45
N ASP A 64 12.65 5.68 10.89
CA ASP A 64 11.62 5.02 11.70
C ASP A 64 10.55 4.34 10.83
N ILE A 65 10.47 4.68 9.53
CA ILE A 65 9.47 4.15 8.62
C ILE A 65 9.55 2.61 8.48
N PRO A 66 10.73 1.99 8.25
CA PRO A 66 10.84 0.55 8.04
C PRO A 66 10.54 -0.31 9.27
N THR A 67 10.49 0.29 10.47
CA THR A 67 10.32 -0.45 11.72
C THR A 67 8.86 -0.38 12.17
N PHE A 68 8.52 0.55 13.06
CA PHE A 68 7.23 0.64 13.71
C PHE A 68 6.10 0.98 12.74
N TRP A 69 6.30 1.98 11.87
CA TRP A 69 5.22 2.50 11.04
C TRP A 69 4.79 1.53 9.93
N SER A 70 5.75 0.80 9.33
CA SER A 70 5.44 -0.25 8.34
C SER A 70 4.67 -1.41 8.98
N HIS A 71 5.05 -1.83 10.19
CA HIS A 71 4.31 -2.88 10.92
C HIS A 71 2.91 -2.44 11.31
N LEU A 72 2.74 -1.24 11.87
CA LEU A 72 1.44 -0.71 12.26
C LEU A 72 0.50 -0.60 11.05
N LEU A 73 1.03 -0.14 9.91
CA LEU A 73 0.28 -0.07 8.67
C LEU A 73 -0.13 -1.45 8.14
N ALA A 74 0.77 -2.45 8.20
CA ALA A 74 0.38 -3.82 7.87
C ALA A 74 -0.80 -4.29 8.75
N CYS A 75 -0.76 -4.05 10.06
CA CYS A 75 -1.90 -4.34 10.96
C CYS A 75 -3.18 -3.62 10.52
N TYR A 76 -3.05 -2.34 10.17
CA TYR A 76 -4.15 -1.46 9.77
C TYR A 76 -4.90 -1.95 8.54
N CYS A 77 -4.16 -2.36 7.50
CA CYS A 77 -4.72 -2.83 6.23
C CYS A 77 -5.19 -4.29 6.29
N CYS A 78 -4.61 -5.11 7.18
CA CYS A 78 -4.87 -6.55 7.24
C CYS A 78 -6.01 -6.95 8.19
N LEU A 79 -6.57 -6.03 8.97
CA LEU A 79 -7.70 -6.35 9.82
C LEU A 79 -8.95 -6.64 8.95
N GLU A 80 -9.40 -7.89 8.97
CA GLU A 80 -10.57 -8.38 8.22
C GLU A 80 -11.86 -8.00 8.94
N ASP A 81 -12.37 -6.81 8.65
CA ASP A 81 -13.68 -6.34 9.10
C ASP A 81 -14.38 -5.54 7.99
N GLN A 82 -15.59 -5.08 8.26
CA GLN A 82 -16.40 -4.27 7.35
C GLN A 82 -15.78 -2.92 6.94
N LEU A 83 -14.70 -2.48 7.60
CA LEU A 83 -13.99 -1.22 7.33
C LEU A 83 -12.64 -1.44 6.63
N GLN A 84 -12.23 -2.69 6.38
CA GLN A 84 -10.93 -3.01 5.79
C GLN A 84 -10.68 -2.25 4.49
N HIS A 85 -11.62 -2.30 3.55
CA HIS A 85 -11.50 -1.62 2.27
C HIS A 85 -11.38 -0.09 2.45
N ALA A 86 -12.22 0.50 3.30
CA ALA A 86 -12.16 1.94 3.60
C ALA A 86 -10.82 2.35 4.22
N ARG A 87 -10.25 1.54 5.11
CA ARG A 87 -8.92 1.76 5.70
C ARG A 87 -7.81 1.70 4.65
N ILE A 88 -7.86 0.72 3.74
CA ILE A 88 -6.88 0.59 2.65
C ILE A 88 -6.93 1.82 1.74
N ILE A 89 -8.12 2.18 1.24
CA ILE A 89 -8.29 3.36 0.38
C ILE A 89 -7.84 4.64 1.09
N PHE A 90 -8.17 4.76 2.39
CA PHE A 90 -7.74 5.88 3.20
C PHE A 90 -6.21 6.02 3.21
N ILE A 91 -5.45 4.97 3.52
CA ILE A 91 -3.97 5.09 3.53
C ILE A 91 -3.41 5.37 2.14
N LEU A 92 -3.95 4.73 1.11
CA LEU A 92 -3.46 4.89 -0.25
C LEU A 92 -3.69 6.32 -0.77
N LYS A 93 -4.86 6.92 -0.50
CA LYS A 93 -5.28 8.21 -1.07
C LYS A 93 -5.48 9.35 -0.07
N ASN A 94 -5.12 9.22 1.22
CA ASN A 94 -5.48 10.22 2.23
C ASN A 94 -5.21 11.66 1.76
N ALA A 95 -6.27 12.46 1.70
CA ALA A 95 -6.28 13.85 1.24
C ALA A 95 -5.58 14.09 -0.13
N HIS A 96 -5.54 13.12 -1.04
CA HIS A 96 -4.90 13.09 -2.38
C HIS A 96 -3.39 13.41 -2.43
N GLU A 97 -2.89 14.28 -1.56
CA GLU A 97 -1.51 14.77 -1.55
C GLU A 97 -0.63 14.12 -0.49
N HIS A 98 -1.23 13.41 0.47
CA HIS A 98 -0.52 12.92 1.66
C HIS A 98 -0.56 11.40 1.81
N GLY A 99 -1.52 10.70 1.20
CA GLY A 99 -1.50 9.23 1.13
C GLY A 99 -0.26 8.68 0.41
N LEU A 100 -0.03 7.36 0.52
CA LEU A 100 1.14 6.71 -0.07
C LEU A 100 1.26 6.95 -1.57
N VAL A 101 0.13 6.96 -2.28
CA VAL A 101 0.09 7.26 -3.72
C VAL A 101 0.49 8.72 -3.98
N GLY A 102 0.07 9.65 -3.13
CA GLY A 102 0.45 11.06 -3.22
C GLY A 102 1.96 11.27 -3.06
N ILE A 103 2.61 10.51 -2.16
CA ILE A 103 4.08 10.51 -2.01
C ILE A 103 4.75 10.10 -3.33
N ILE A 104 4.25 9.01 -3.95
CA ILE A 104 4.76 8.52 -5.24
C ILE A 104 4.57 9.56 -6.33
N GLU A 105 3.38 10.14 -6.45
CA GLU A 105 3.10 11.13 -7.50
C GLU A 105 3.97 12.38 -7.38
N LYS A 106 4.23 12.87 -6.17
CA LYS A 106 5.12 14.01 -5.92
C LYS A 106 6.55 13.72 -6.39
N ALA A 107 7.03 12.49 -6.20
CA ALA A 107 8.35 12.07 -6.68
C ALA A 107 8.40 11.93 -8.20
N VAL A 108 7.41 11.28 -8.81
CA VAL A 108 7.32 11.12 -10.27
C VAL A 108 7.27 12.47 -10.98
N ARG A 109 6.62 13.49 -10.41
CA ARG A 109 6.53 14.85 -10.97
C ARG A 109 7.76 15.72 -10.69
N GLY A 110 8.77 15.21 -9.98
CA GLY A 110 9.96 15.99 -9.60
C GLY A 110 9.70 17.08 -8.55
N LEU A 111 8.57 17.01 -7.83
CA LEU A 111 8.13 18.00 -6.82
C LEU A 111 8.67 17.66 -5.43
N SER A 112 9.87 17.08 -5.38
CA SER A 112 10.38 16.34 -4.23
C SER A 112 11.52 17.05 -3.51
N SER A 113 11.49 17.05 -2.16
CA SER A 113 12.62 17.50 -1.33
C SER A 113 13.70 16.39 -1.23
N SER A 114 14.87 16.72 -0.65
CA SER A 114 16.04 15.82 -0.54
C SER A 114 15.75 14.46 0.11
N ASN A 115 14.71 14.35 0.94
CA ASN A 115 14.30 13.11 1.62
C ASN A 115 13.13 12.39 0.91
N SER A 116 12.79 12.76 -0.33
CA SER A 116 11.67 12.12 -1.04
C SER A 116 12.02 10.72 -1.54
N ALA A 117 13.26 10.47 -1.96
CA ALA A 117 13.62 9.21 -2.63
C ALA A 117 13.44 8.02 -1.69
N THR A 118 13.97 8.11 -0.46
CA THR A 118 13.79 7.10 0.59
C THR A 118 12.31 6.87 0.89
N ARG A 119 11.52 7.94 1.08
CA ARG A 119 10.08 7.83 1.40
C ARG A 119 9.29 7.24 0.24
N THR A 120 9.62 7.62 -0.98
CA THR A 120 9.00 7.11 -2.21
C THR A 120 9.29 5.64 -2.38
N TYR A 121 10.55 5.23 -2.21
CA TYR A 121 10.93 3.83 -2.21
C TYR A 121 10.18 3.04 -1.13
N GLN A 122 10.12 3.53 0.11
CA GLN A 122 9.39 2.87 1.19
C GLN A 122 7.89 2.76 0.89
N ALA A 123 7.28 3.81 0.32
CA ALA A 123 5.87 3.78 -0.09
C ALA A 123 5.63 2.73 -1.20
N ILE A 124 6.48 2.69 -2.23
CA ILE A 124 6.39 1.69 -3.31
C ILE A 124 6.57 0.29 -2.74
N LYS A 125 7.68 0.06 -2.03
CA LYS A 125 8.03 -1.22 -1.41
C LYS A 125 6.86 -1.76 -0.59
N LEU A 126 6.31 -0.93 0.30
CA LEU A 126 5.25 -1.36 1.19
C LEU A 126 3.94 -1.65 0.45
N ILE A 127 3.56 -0.84 -0.55
CA ILE A 127 2.37 -1.14 -1.37
C ILE A 127 2.54 -2.50 -2.06
N ILE A 128 3.70 -2.75 -2.67
CA ILE A 128 3.97 -4.01 -3.37
C ILE A 128 3.98 -5.21 -2.40
N GLU A 129 4.64 -5.10 -1.25
CA GLU A 129 4.65 -6.14 -0.23
C GLU A 129 3.24 -6.43 0.34
N LEU A 130 2.43 -5.39 0.54
CA LEU A 130 1.05 -5.55 0.97
C LEU A 130 0.19 -6.20 -0.12
N MET A 131 0.33 -5.81 -1.39
CA MET A 131 -0.37 -6.47 -2.50
C MET A 131 0.02 -7.94 -2.66
N ALA A 132 1.30 -8.27 -2.49
CA ALA A 132 1.80 -9.64 -2.58
C ALA A 132 1.31 -10.54 -1.44
N SER A 133 1.05 -9.96 -0.27
CA SER A 133 0.68 -10.71 0.94
C SER A 133 -0.81 -10.65 1.29
N LYS A 134 -1.59 -9.75 0.68
CA LYS A 134 -3.00 -9.48 1.03
C LYS A 134 -3.86 -9.17 -0.19
N ASP A 135 -4.78 -10.09 -0.49
CA ASP A 135 -5.74 -9.94 -1.59
C ASP A 135 -6.62 -8.71 -1.48
N ALA A 136 -7.06 -8.34 -0.26
CA ALA A 136 -7.88 -7.16 -0.06
C ALA A 136 -7.18 -5.85 -0.50
N VAL A 137 -5.85 -5.79 -0.34
CA VAL A 137 -5.04 -4.64 -0.79
C VAL A 137 -4.90 -4.67 -2.30
N ARG A 138 -4.62 -5.86 -2.87
CA ARG A 138 -4.55 -6.06 -4.32
C ARG A 138 -5.85 -5.64 -5.01
N GLN A 139 -6.99 -6.14 -4.52
CA GLN A 139 -8.31 -5.78 -5.02
C GLN A 139 -8.58 -4.27 -4.93
N ALA A 140 -8.22 -3.63 -3.82
CA ALA A 140 -8.37 -2.19 -3.67
C ALA A 140 -7.55 -1.41 -4.69
N VAL A 141 -6.31 -1.82 -4.95
CA VAL A 141 -5.44 -1.22 -5.97
C VAL A 141 -6.00 -1.44 -7.38
N ASP A 142 -6.42 -2.65 -7.71
CA ASP A 142 -6.94 -3.00 -9.03
C ASP A 142 -8.30 -2.34 -9.32
N SER A 143 -9.08 -2.07 -8.28
CA SER A 143 -10.41 -1.43 -8.39
C SER A 143 -10.36 0.09 -8.64
N ASP A 144 -9.22 0.75 -8.40
CA ASP A 144 -9.07 2.20 -8.55
C ASP A 144 -7.99 2.53 -9.61
N SER A 145 -8.45 3.04 -10.76
CA SER A 145 -7.60 3.35 -11.91
C SER A 145 -6.53 4.41 -11.63
N GLU A 146 -6.74 5.30 -10.65
CA GLU A 146 -5.75 6.29 -10.25
C GLU A 146 -4.66 5.65 -9.40
N ILE A 147 -5.03 4.79 -8.45
CA ILE A 147 -4.08 4.08 -7.58
C ILE A 147 -3.17 3.20 -8.45
N ILE A 148 -3.74 2.34 -9.29
CA ILE A 148 -2.95 1.43 -10.14
C ILE A 148 -2.01 2.21 -11.08
N ARG A 149 -2.48 3.30 -11.70
CA ARG A 149 -1.66 4.16 -12.56
C ARG A 149 -0.46 4.70 -11.79
N SER A 150 -0.68 5.18 -10.58
CA SER A 150 0.38 5.81 -9.79
C SER A 150 1.36 4.79 -9.21
N VAL A 151 0.90 3.61 -8.81
CA VAL A 151 1.80 2.51 -8.42
C VAL A 151 2.67 2.06 -9.61
N LYS A 152 2.07 1.88 -10.80
CA LYS A 152 2.82 1.57 -12.04
C LYS A 152 3.84 2.65 -12.39
N ASN A 153 3.48 3.93 -12.25
CA ASN A 153 4.41 5.03 -12.46
C ASN A 153 5.54 5.05 -11.40
N GLY A 154 5.23 4.70 -10.15
CA GLY A 154 6.22 4.53 -9.08
C GLY A 154 7.24 3.43 -9.40
N LEU A 155 6.78 2.26 -9.86
CA LEU A 155 7.68 1.18 -10.29
C LEU A 155 8.58 1.59 -11.46
N LYS A 156 8.04 2.31 -12.45
CA LYS A 156 8.85 2.86 -13.55
C LYS A 156 9.88 3.85 -13.04
N TRP A 157 9.49 4.74 -12.15
CA TRP A 157 10.39 5.70 -11.50
C TRP A 157 11.51 4.97 -10.74
N LEU A 158 11.18 3.93 -9.96
CA LEU A 158 12.16 3.13 -9.24
C LEU A 158 13.16 2.48 -10.21
N LYS A 159 12.67 1.84 -11.27
CA LYS A 159 13.51 1.21 -12.30
C LYS A 159 14.47 2.19 -12.98
N LEU A 160 14.03 3.41 -13.27
CA LEU A 160 14.90 4.46 -13.84
C LEU A 160 15.98 4.90 -12.84
N ASN A 161 15.62 5.08 -11.56
CA ASN A 161 16.59 5.48 -10.53
C ASN A 161 17.58 4.36 -10.15
N LEU A 162 17.23 3.09 -10.39
CA LEU A 162 18.16 1.97 -10.32
C LEU A 162 19.20 2.01 -11.45
N ALA A 163 18.81 2.48 -12.64
CA ALA A 163 19.65 2.48 -13.84
C ALA A 163 20.59 3.71 -13.95
N ASP A 164 20.12 4.92 -13.59
CA ASP A 164 20.77 6.20 -13.93
C ASP A 164 21.53 6.89 -12.76
N ALA A 165 21.91 6.19 -11.70
CA ALA A 165 22.34 6.87 -10.47
C ALA A 165 23.60 7.76 -10.64
N PRO A 166 23.52 9.10 -10.46
CA PRO A 166 24.67 9.98 -10.56
C PRO A 166 25.64 9.73 -9.40
N THR A 167 26.94 9.76 -9.68
CA THR A 167 28.04 9.54 -8.72
C THR A 167 28.31 10.73 -7.78
N GLY A 168 27.37 11.69 -7.66
CA GLY A 168 27.63 13.00 -7.07
C GLY A 168 26.57 13.54 -6.10
N HIS A 169 27.02 13.68 -4.84
CA HIS A 169 26.74 14.76 -3.87
C HIS A 169 25.32 14.97 -3.29
N SER A 170 25.12 14.37 -2.11
CA SER A 170 24.52 14.94 -0.89
C SER A 170 24.34 13.75 0.08
N HIS A 171 24.73 13.89 1.36
CA HIS A 171 24.77 12.76 2.30
C HIS A 171 23.41 12.06 2.48
N ASP A 172 22.30 12.80 2.31
CA ASP A 172 20.93 12.28 2.45
C ASP A 172 20.36 11.74 1.13
N LEU A 173 20.68 12.35 -0.02
CA LEU A 173 20.40 11.79 -1.35
C LEU A 173 21.18 10.49 -1.58
N ALA A 174 22.40 10.40 -1.04
CA ALA A 174 23.20 9.18 -1.05
C ALA A 174 22.50 8.06 -0.28
N SER A 175 21.94 8.32 0.91
CA SER A 175 21.25 7.29 1.70
C SER A 175 20.01 6.70 1.01
N GLY A 176 19.21 7.52 0.33
CA GLY A 176 18.06 7.07 -0.44
C GLY A 176 18.47 6.32 -1.70
N ASN A 177 19.47 6.82 -2.42
CA ASN A 177 20.02 6.15 -3.60
C ASN A 177 20.71 4.83 -3.26
N ASP A 178 21.41 4.75 -2.12
CA ASP A 178 22.07 3.54 -1.64
C ASP A 178 21.06 2.50 -1.17
N LEU A 179 19.95 2.92 -0.53
CA LEU A 179 18.84 2.03 -0.21
C LEU A 179 18.19 1.47 -1.48
N MET A 180 18.00 2.32 -2.50
CA MET A 180 17.50 1.88 -3.81
C MET A 180 18.50 0.94 -4.50
N ARG A 181 19.80 1.08 -4.32
CA ARG A 181 20.81 0.15 -4.89
C ARG A 181 20.88 -1.22 -4.21
N THR A 182 20.02 -1.50 -3.23
CA THR A 182 20.01 -2.81 -2.57
C THR A 182 19.27 -3.86 -3.42
N ALA A 183 19.65 -5.13 -3.28
CA ALA A 183 18.93 -6.26 -3.88
C ALA A 183 17.42 -6.28 -3.52
N SER A 184 17.04 -5.64 -2.41
CA SER A 184 15.64 -5.47 -2.04
C SER A 184 14.86 -4.66 -3.08
N ALA A 185 15.44 -3.62 -3.70
CA ALA A 185 14.70 -2.78 -4.64
C ALA A 185 14.50 -3.44 -6.00
N GLU A 186 15.48 -4.20 -6.47
CA GLU A 186 15.34 -5.05 -7.66
C GLU A 186 14.26 -6.11 -7.44
N ASN A 187 14.24 -6.73 -6.26
CA ASN A 187 13.20 -7.69 -5.88
C ASN A 187 11.80 -7.03 -5.85
N ILE A 188 11.66 -5.82 -5.30
CA ILE A 188 10.40 -5.07 -5.31
C ILE A 188 9.94 -4.76 -6.75
N CYS A 189 10.86 -4.41 -7.65
CA CYS A 189 10.53 -4.25 -9.06
C CYS A 189 10.05 -5.56 -9.69
N SER A 190 10.68 -6.71 -9.40
CA SER A 190 10.27 -8.02 -9.92
C SER A 190 8.86 -8.38 -9.45
N ILE A 191 8.62 -8.38 -8.14
CA ILE A 191 7.31 -8.70 -7.54
C ILE A 191 6.24 -7.76 -8.09
N GLY A 192 6.54 -6.46 -8.18
CA GLY A 192 5.61 -5.48 -8.72
C GLY A 192 5.21 -5.78 -10.16
N ASN A 193 6.17 -6.10 -11.03
CA ASN A 193 5.86 -6.45 -12.43
C ASN A 193 5.04 -7.73 -12.52
N GLU A 194 5.41 -8.78 -11.77
CA GLU A 194 4.66 -10.06 -11.73
C GLU A 194 3.19 -9.85 -11.32
N LEU A 195 2.95 -9.02 -10.29
CA LEU A 195 1.59 -8.72 -9.82
C LEU A 195 0.72 -8.03 -10.89
N PHE A 196 1.32 -7.17 -11.71
CA PHE A 196 0.62 -6.40 -12.75
C PHE A 196 0.56 -7.10 -14.12
N GLU A 197 1.52 -7.99 -14.41
CA GLU A 197 1.50 -8.85 -15.60
C GLU A 197 0.45 -9.96 -15.46
N ALA A 198 0.35 -10.58 -14.28
CA ALA A 198 -0.70 -11.56 -13.97
C ALA A 198 -2.13 -11.00 -14.08
N ALA A 199 -2.31 -9.68 -13.95
CA ALA A 199 -3.59 -9.01 -14.13
C ALA A 199 -3.93 -8.69 -15.61
N SER A 200 -2.95 -8.85 -16.51
CA SER A 200 -3.04 -8.48 -17.93
C SER A 200 -3.23 -9.67 -18.88
N GLU A 201 -3.28 -10.90 -18.36
CA GLU A 201 -3.76 -12.07 -19.11
C GLU A 201 -5.28 -12.19 -18.94
N PRO A 202 -6.11 -11.65 -19.86
CA PRO A 202 -7.48 -12.09 -19.94
C PRO A 202 -7.46 -13.56 -20.35
N ASP A 203 -8.17 -14.40 -19.59
CA ASP A 203 -8.52 -15.77 -19.94
C ASP A 203 -8.91 -15.84 -21.41
N THR A 204 -7.96 -16.25 -22.25
CA THR A 204 -8.25 -16.68 -23.61
C THR A 204 -8.81 -18.07 -23.45
N VAL A 205 -10.07 -18.14 -23.01
CA VAL A 205 -10.88 -19.34 -23.12
C VAL A 205 -10.93 -19.64 -24.61
N SER A 206 -10.10 -20.59 -25.01
CA SER A 206 -10.12 -21.18 -26.34
C SER A 206 -11.54 -21.70 -26.55
N SER A 207 -12.34 -20.94 -27.29
CA SER A 207 -13.59 -21.41 -27.84
C SER A 207 -13.23 -22.47 -28.87
N THR A 208 -12.96 -23.69 -28.40
CA THR A 208 -13.00 -24.87 -29.25
C THR A 208 -14.39 -24.93 -29.86
N ASN A 209 -14.43 -24.57 -31.14
CA ASN A 209 -15.52 -24.83 -32.06
C ASN A 209 -15.90 -26.30 -31.96
N SER A 210 -16.92 -26.61 -31.15
CA SER A 210 -17.69 -27.83 -31.29
C SER A 210 -18.53 -27.68 -32.55
N GLY A 211 -17.93 -28.06 -33.68
CA GLY A 211 -18.66 -28.32 -34.90
C GLY A 211 -19.72 -29.38 -34.61
N THR A 212 -20.98 -28.96 -34.57
CA THR A 212 -22.10 -29.88 -34.77
C THR A 212 -23.12 -29.16 -35.62
N SER A 213 -23.19 -29.63 -36.85
CA SER A 213 -24.13 -29.25 -37.88
C SER A 213 -25.49 -29.88 -37.58
N GLU A 214 -26.56 -29.08 -37.57
CA GLU A 214 -27.96 -29.50 -37.82
C GLU A 214 -28.78 -28.19 -37.93
N SER A 215 -29.02 -27.65 -39.12
CA SER A 215 -30.09 -27.99 -40.08
C SER A 215 -31.52 -27.75 -39.56
N SER A 216 -32.14 -26.68 -40.08
CA SER A 216 -33.59 -26.47 -40.27
C SER A 216 -34.42 -26.22 -38.99
N SER A 217 -35.40 -25.32 -38.92
CA SER A 217 -36.25 -24.72 -39.95
C SER A 217 -36.86 -23.42 -39.43
N ARG A 218 -37.11 -22.48 -40.35
CA ARG A 218 -38.00 -21.31 -40.20
C ARG A 218 -39.32 -21.69 -39.49
N TYR A 219 -39.78 -20.85 -38.57
CA TYR A 219 -41.18 -20.41 -38.47
C TYR A 219 -41.28 -19.18 -37.54
N GLU A 220 -41.60 -18.04 -38.14
CA GLU A 220 -42.37 -16.93 -37.55
C GLU A 220 -43.69 -16.87 -38.38
N PRO A 221 -44.82 -16.25 -37.96
CA PRO A 221 -44.96 -15.27 -36.88
C PRO A 221 -46.28 -15.35 -36.04
N ALA A 222 -46.36 -14.42 -35.07
CA ALA A 222 -47.50 -13.56 -34.70
C ALA A 222 -48.64 -14.01 -33.73
N SER A 223 -48.78 -13.15 -32.71
CA SER A 223 -50.02 -12.60 -32.12
C SER A 223 -50.81 -13.40 -31.09
N LYS A 224 -50.72 -12.97 -29.83
CA LYS A 224 -51.71 -12.08 -29.18
C LYS A 224 -51.13 -11.48 -27.90
#